data_AF-A0A8T0CM45-F1
#
_entry.id   AF-A0A8T0CM45-F1
#
_cell.length_a   1.000
_cell.length_b   1.000
_cell.length_c   1.000
_cell.angle_alpha   90.00
_cell.angle_beta   90.00
_cell.angle_gamma   90.00
#
_symmetry.space_group_name_H-M   'P 1'
#
loop_
_entity.id
_entity.type
_entity.pdbx_description
1 polymer ?
#
loop_
_entity_poly.entity_id
_entity_poly.type
_entity_poly.pdbx_seq_one_letter_code
_entity_poly.pdbx_strand_id
1 'polypeptide(L)'
;MKAMALQAAFSLPSAISNPKEGKCAAVHVKDSSLSGISMRDHLRDDLLLPTTFVKDFKKRDAAFIVVRAQTATTAPIVKDSQPEQKKTERQFNVVVTGASSGLGLATAKALAESGNWHVIMACRNFLKAEKAAKSVGIPKENYTVMHLDLASLESVRQFVDNFRRSGRPLDVLVCNAAIYQPTAKEPSFTAEGFELSVGTNHLGHFLLARLLLDDLKQSDYPMKRLIIVGSITGNTNTLAGNVPPKANLGDLRGLAGGLNGVGSSPMIDGGEFDGAKAYKDSKVCNMLTMQEFHQRYHEETGITFASLYPGCIATTGLFREHVPLFRLLFPPFQKYITKGYVSEEEAGKRLAQ
;
A
#
# COMPACT_ATOMS: atom_id res chain seq x y z
N MET A 1 -39.71 9.63 42.01
CA MET A 1 -40.79 10.64 41.99
C MET A 1 -40.42 11.72 40.98
N LYS A 2 -41.33 11.97 40.01
CA LYS A 2 -41.45 13.08 39.04
C LYS A 2 -40.25 13.31 38.08
N ALA A 3 -40.27 12.98 36.78
CA ALA A 3 -41.23 13.11 35.67
C ALA A 3 -41.16 14.46 34.90
N MET A 4 -41.07 14.33 33.56
CA MET A 4 -41.60 15.22 32.49
C MET A 4 -40.90 16.57 32.23
N ALA A 5 -40.84 17.15 31.02
CA ALA A 5 -41.30 16.85 29.65
C ALA A 5 -40.58 17.84 28.69
N LEU A 6 -40.13 17.43 27.49
CA LEU A 6 -40.72 17.72 26.17
C LEU A 6 -41.15 19.18 25.89
N GLN A 7 -40.51 19.83 24.91
CA GLN A 7 -41.25 20.56 23.86
C GLN A 7 -40.40 20.79 22.60
N ALA A 8 -40.95 20.36 21.48
CA ALA A 8 -40.55 20.67 20.11
C ALA A 8 -41.43 21.81 19.58
N ALA A 9 -40.90 22.66 18.69
CA ALA A 9 -41.71 23.53 17.85
C ALA A 9 -41.11 23.61 16.44
N PHE A 10 -41.94 23.21 15.48
CA PHE A 10 -41.79 23.35 14.04
C PHE A 10 -42.04 24.79 13.59
N SER A 11 -41.35 25.24 12.55
CA SER A 11 -41.89 26.19 11.56
C SER A 11 -41.17 26.05 10.21
N LEU A 12 -41.95 25.77 9.18
CA LEU A 12 -41.60 25.66 7.75
C LEU A 12 -42.29 26.82 6.97
N PRO A 13 -42.10 27.00 5.65
CA PRO A 13 -41.43 28.17 5.08
C PRO A 13 -42.38 29.11 4.31
N SER A 14 -41.84 30.24 3.81
CA SER A 14 -42.53 31.11 2.85
C SER A 14 -41.71 31.23 1.56
N ALA A 15 -42.36 30.87 0.45
CA ALA A 15 -41.96 31.11 -0.93
C ALA A 15 -42.59 32.42 -1.45
N ILE A 16 -42.01 32.99 -2.52
CA ILE A 16 -42.51 33.97 -3.53
C ILE A 16 -41.23 34.61 -4.14
N SER A 17 -41.01 34.92 -5.42
CA SER A 17 -41.43 34.52 -6.78
C SER A 17 -40.55 35.33 -7.76
N ASN A 18 -40.22 34.76 -8.93
CA ASN A 18 -39.45 35.30 -10.08
C ASN A 18 -40.13 36.51 -10.82
N PRO A 19 -39.49 37.29 -11.74
CA PRO A 19 -39.14 36.80 -13.11
C PRO A 19 -38.03 37.51 -13.98
N LYS A 20 -37.53 36.74 -14.99
CA LYS A 20 -37.08 37.05 -16.40
C LYS A 20 -35.95 38.11 -16.61
N GLU A 21 -35.07 38.09 -17.62
CA GLU A 21 -35.10 37.64 -19.04
C GLU A 21 -33.66 37.70 -19.64
N GLY A 22 -33.37 37.00 -20.75
CA GLY A 22 -32.18 37.29 -21.58
C GLY A 22 -31.59 36.11 -22.38
N LYS A 23 -32.09 35.88 -23.60
CA LYS A 23 -31.51 35.01 -24.66
C LYS A 23 -30.52 35.80 -25.51
N CYS A 24 -29.46 35.14 -25.99
CA CYS A 24 -28.92 35.37 -27.34
C CYS A 24 -28.32 34.08 -27.92
N ALA A 25 -28.53 33.87 -29.22
CA ALA A 25 -28.20 32.66 -29.96
C ALA A 25 -27.25 32.98 -31.13
N ALA A 26 -26.43 31.96 -31.46
CA ALA A 26 -25.81 31.61 -32.75
C ALA A 26 -24.85 32.61 -33.43
N VAL A 27 -23.72 32.09 -33.95
CA VAL A 27 -23.48 31.94 -35.41
C VAL A 27 -22.35 30.92 -35.64
N HIS A 28 -22.61 30.02 -36.59
CA HIS A 28 -21.73 29.06 -37.24
C HIS A 28 -20.92 29.77 -38.34
N VAL A 29 -19.61 29.51 -38.47
CA VAL A 29 -18.93 29.59 -39.78
C VAL A 29 -18.01 28.38 -39.91
N LYS A 30 -18.13 27.74 -41.07
CA LYS A 30 -17.48 26.54 -41.56
C LYS A 30 -16.83 26.96 -42.87
N ASP A 31 -15.57 26.60 -43.09
CA ASP A 31 -14.97 26.28 -44.40
C ASP A 31 -13.50 25.89 -44.14
N SER A 32 -13.08 24.64 -44.42
CA SER A 32 -12.63 24.14 -45.73
C SER A 32 -11.38 24.91 -46.20
N SER A 33 -10.32 24.37 -46.75
CA SER A 33 -9.89 23.06 -47.26
C SER A 33 -8.38 23.20 -47.54
N LEU A 34 -7.61 22.11 -47.58
CA LEU A 34 -6.50 21.90 -48.55
C LEU A 34 -5.81 20.56 -48.29
N SER A 35 -6.26 19.57 -49.05
CA SER A 35 -5.50 18.38 -49.44
C SER A 35 -4.41 18.76 -50.45
N GLY A 36 -3.25 18.11 -50.42
CA GLY A 36 -2.24 18.27 -51.47
C GLY A 36 -1.04 17.34 -51.33
N ILE A 37 -1.24 16.07 -51.67
CA ILE A 37 -0.17 15.11 -52.01
C ILE A 37 0.31 15.42 -53.44
N SER A 38 1.62 15.35 -53.70
CA SER A 38 2.14 14.81 -54.96
C SER A 38 3.55 14.26 -54.80
N MET A 39 3.79 13.14 -55.48
CA MET A 39 4.99 12.30 -55.46
C MET A 39 5.97 12.58 -56.63
N ARG A 40 7.12 11.88 -56.55
CA ARG A 40 8.00 11.35 -57.62
C ARG A 40 9.05 12.34 -58.18
N ASP A 41 10.31 11.97 -58.47
CA ASP A 41 10.92 10.66 -58.81
C ASP A 41 12.47 10.71 -58.68
N HIS A 42 13.11 9.52 -58.75
CA HIS A 42 14.52 9.23 -59.13
C HIS A 42 15.63 9.45 -58.06
N LEU A 43 16.53 8.52 -57.70
CA LEU A 43 17.19 7.40 -58.40
C LEU A 43 17.66 6.30 -57.41
N ARG A 44 17.76 5.07 -57.92
CA ARG A 44 18.53 3.95 -57.36
C ARG A 44 20.04 4.26 -57.44
N ASP A 45 20.82 3.84 -56.46
CA ASP A 45 21.85 2.81 -56.68
C ASP A 45 22.52 2.37 -55.38
N ASP A 46 22.96 1.11 -55.46
CA ASP A 46 23.52 0.21 -54.45
C ASP A 46 24.72 0.76 -53.68
N LEU A 47 24.99 0.19 -52.49
CA LEU A 47 26.35 -0.11 -52.04
C LEU A 47 26.34 -1.11 -50.86
N LEU A 48 26.59 -2.36 -51.23
CA LEU A 48 27.04 -3.45 -50.36
C LEU A 48 28.56 -3.36 -50.12
N LEU A 49 29.01 -3.78 -48.94
CA LEU A 49 30.40 -4.18 -48.63
C LEU A 49 30.86 -5.27 -49.61
N PRO A 50 32.16 -5.38 -49.96
CA PRO A 50 33.10 -6.20 -49.17
C PRO A 50 34.59 -5.77 -49.17
N THR A 51 35.35 -6.57 -48.42
CA THR A 51 36.75 -6.59 -48.00
C THR A 51 37.83 -6.57 -49.10
N THR A 52 39.03 -6.06 -48.77
CA THR A 52 40.36 -6.75 -48.83
C THR A 52 41.55 -5.77 -48.74
N PHE A 53 42.50 -6.03 -47.84
CA PHE A 53 43.94 -5.98 -48.18
C PHE A 53 44.76 -6.83 -47.21
N VAL A 54 45.59 -7.69 -47.79
CA VAL A 54 46.45 -8.71 -47.17
C VAL A 54 47.87 -8.17 -47.04
N LYS A 55 48.63 -8.60 -46.02
CA LYS A 55 50.08 -8.80 -46.13
C LYS A 55 50.54 -9.95 -45.23
N ASP A 56 51.28 -10.86 -45.86
CA ASP A 56 51.72 -12.17 -45.40
C ASP A 56 53.07 -12.17 -44.66
N PHE A 57 53.30 -13.28 -43.95
CA PHE A 57 54.40 -13.67 -43.07
C PHE A 57 55.79 -13.89 -43.72
N LYS A 58 56.86 -13.83 -42.90
CA LYS A 58 57.99 -14.77 -42.98
C LYS A 58 58.63 -15.08 -41.61
N LYS A 59 59.03 -16.35 -41.48
CA LYS A 59 59.35 -17.17 -40.30
C LYS A 59 60.88 -17.24 -40.07
N ARG A 60 61.34 -17.48 -38.82
CA ARG A 60 62.55 -18.29 -38.51
C ARG A 60 62.61 -18.70 -37.03
N ASP A 61 63.20 -19.88 -36.84
CA ASP A 61 63.06 -20.85 -35.74
C ASP A 61 63.78 -20.51 -34.43
N ALA A 62 63.32 -21.09 -33.31
CA ALA A 62 64.19 -21.65 -32.26
C ALA A 62 63.41 -22.53 -31.27
N ALA A 63 64.10 -23.56 -30.78
CA ALA A 63 63.61 -24.74 -30.09
C ALA A 63 63.33 -24.57 -28.58
N PHE A 64 62.63 -25.58 -28.05
CA PHE A 64 62.21 -25.79 -26.67
C PHE A 64 63.33 -25.68 -25.61
N ILE A 65 63.01 -25.02 -24.49
CA ILE A 65 63.57 -25.32 -23.16
C ILE A 65 62.42 -25.31 -22.15
N VAL A 66 62.19 -26.44 -21.49
CA VAL A 66 61.28 -26.55 -20.34
C VAL A 66 62.04 -26.10 -19.10
N VAL A 67 61.62 -24.99 -18.49
CA VAL A 67 62.06 -24.58 -17.15
C VAL A 67 60.83 -24.54 -16.25
N ARG A 68 60.78 -25.46 -15.28
CA ARG A 68 59.81 -25.41 -14.18
C ARG A 68 60.29 -24.35 -13.20
N ALA A 69 59.59 -23.22 -13.11
CA ALA A 69 59.78 -22.23 -12.06
C ALA A 69 58.55 -22.25 -11.13
N GLN A 70 58.79 -22.56 -9.85
CA GLN A 70 57.84 -22.35 -8.78
C GLN A 70 57.85 -20.86 -8.41
N THR A 71 56.69 -20.22 -8.38
CA THR A 71 56.52 -18.89 -7.77
C THR A 71 55.43 -18.98 -6.72
N ALA A 72 55.82 -18.70 -5.48
CA ALA A 72 54.94 -18.63 -4.32
C ALA A 72 53.96 -17.45 -4.47
N THR A 73 52.67 -17.73 -4.32
CA THR A 73 51.62 -16.71 -4.28
C THR A 73 51.16 -16.56 -2.83
N THR A 74 51.69 -15.57 -2.11
CA THR A 74 51.08 -15.12 -0.85
C THR A 74 49.90 -14.21 -1.21
N ALA A 75 48.69 -14.77 -1.15
CA ALA A 75 47.45 -13.99 -1.24
C ALA A 75 47.21 -13.24 0.09
N PRO A 76 46.75 -11.98 0.06
CA PRO A 76 46.41 -11.27 1.28
C PRO A 76 45.12 -11.88 1.85
N ILE A 77 45.17 -12.26 3.13
CA ILE A 77 43.99 -12.64 3.90
C ILE A 77 43.18 -11.37 4.13
N VAL A 78 42.11 -11.21 3.35
CA VAL A 78 41.05 -10.23 3.64
C VAL A 78 40.34 -10.73 4.90
N LYS A 79 40.59 -10.07 6.03
CA LYS A 79 39.73 -10.23 7.21
C LYS A 79 38.40 -9.57 6.88
N ASP A 80 37.40 -10.40 6.62
CA ASP A 80 36.01 -10.00 6.57
C ASP A 80 35.58 -9.59 7.99
N SER A 81 35.84 -8.33 8.36
CA SER A 81 35.30 -7.74 9.58
C SER A 81 33.87 -7.31 9.29
N GLN A 82 32.95 -8.28 9.32
CA GLN A 82 31.55 -8.01 9.58
C GLN A 82 31.49 -7.14 10.85
N PRO A 83 30.83 -5.96 10.84
CA PRO A 83 30.62 -5.21 12.06
C PRO A 83 29.83 -6.11 13.01
N GLU A 84 30.41 -6.40 14.19
CA GLU A 84 29.72 -7.11 15.27
C GLU A 84 28.39 -6.38 15.54
N GLN A 85 27.30 -6.96 15.03
CA GLN A 85 25.96 -6.54 15.40
C GLN A 85 25.82 -6.80 16.88
N LYS A 86 25.85 -5.73 17.67
CA LYS A 86 25.58 -5.74 19.10
C LYS A 86 24.25 -6.46 19.29
N LYS A 87 24.31 -7.71 19.77
CA LYS A 87 23.16 -8.58 19.97
C LYS A 87 22.27 -7.90 20.99
N THR A 88 21.27 -7.16 20.54
CA THR A 88 20.32 -6.48 21.43
C THR A 88 19.60 -7.56 22.23
N GLU A 89 19.89 -7.62 23.54
CA GLU A 89 19.36 -8.60 24.49
C GLU A 89 17.85 -8.42 24.77
N ARG A 90 17.20 -7.46 24.12
CA ARG A 90 15.78 -7.15 24.28
C ARG A 90 14.92 -7.80 23.21
N GLN A 91 13.68 -8.12 23.59
CA GLN A 91 12.61 -8.42 22.65
C GLN A 91 12.30 -7.18 21.80
N PHE A 92 12.09 -7.35 20.49
CA PHE A 92 11.74 -6.28 19.57
C PHE A 92 10.24 -6.06 19.53
N ASN A 93 9.78 -4.83 19.28
CA ASN A 93 8.36 -4.51 19.27
C ASN A 93 7.90 -4.17 17.84
N VAL A 94 6.78 -4.77 17.47
CA VAL A 94 6.13 -4.56 16.18
C VAL A 94 4.68 -4.18 16.39
N VAL A 95 4.26 -3.08 15.78
CA VAL A 95 2.84 -2.70 15.72
C VAL A 95 2.23 -3.31 14.46
N VAL A 96 1.16 -4.10 14.62
CA VAL A 96 0.40 -4.66 13.49
C VAL A 96 -1.04 -4.15 13.58
N THR A 97 -1.44 -3.31 12.62
CA THR A 97 -2.82 -2.83 12.54
C THR A 97 -3.76 -3.92 12.03
N GLY A 98 -4.96 -4.03 12.59
CA GLY A 98 -5.95 -5.01 12.14
C GLY A 98 -5.58 -6.46 12.47
N ALA A 99 -4.82 -6.69 13.54
CA ALA A 99 -4.33 -8.01 13.95
C ALA A 99 -5.39 -8.97 14.54
N SER A 100 -6.68 -8.60 14.52
CA SER A 100 -7.77 -9.42 15.10
C SER A 100 -8.35 -10.50 14.17
N SER A 101 -7.92 -10.56 12.91
CA SER A 101 -8.40 -11.54 11.92
C SER A 101 -7.53 -11.58 10.68
N GLY A 102 -7.65 -12.64 9.87
CA GLY A 102 -7.08 -12.72 8.53
C GLY A 102 -5.56 -12.59 8.54
N LEU A 103 -5.03 -11.89 7.53
CA LEU A 103 -3.60 -11.63 7.36
C LEU A 103 -2.94 -11.07 8.62
N GLY A 104 -3.53 -10.04 9.25
CA GLY A 104 -2.94 -9.40 10.42
C GLY A 104 -2.80 -10.34 11.61
N LEU A 105 -3.78 -11.23 11.83
CA LEU A 105 -3.70 -12.25 12.90
C LEU A 105 -2.65 -13.31 12.60
N ALA A 106 -2.58 -13.76 11.34
CA ALA A 106 -1.58 -14.74 10.91
C ALA A 106 -0.16 -14.17 11.01
N THR A 107 0.04 -12.89 10.64
CA THR A 107 1.31 -12.17 10.82
C THR A 107 1.67 -12.01 12.29
N ALA A 108 0.71 -11.60 13.14
CA ALA A 108 0.93 -11.48 14.58
C ALA A 108 1.36 -12.82 15.20
N LYS A 109 0.72 -13.92 14.79
CA LYS A 109 1.10 -15.27 15.20
C LYS A 109 2.53 -15.61 14.76
N ALA A 110 2.83 -15.45 13.47
CA ALA A 110 4.15 -15.80 12.92
C ALA A 110 5.29 -15.00 13.58
N LEU A 111 5.08 -13.70 13.85
CA LEU A 111 6.04 -12.86 14.56
C LEU A 111 6.25 -13.34 16.00
N ALA A 112 5.16 -13.63 16.72
CA ALA A 112 5.24 -14.09 18.10
C ALA A 112 5.88 -15.49 18.25
N GLU A 113 5.66 -16.39 17.27
CA GLU A 113 6.27 -17.73 17.25
C GLU A 113 7.78 -17.71 16.98
N SER A 114 8.30 -16.65 16.35
CA SER A 114 9.74 -16.52 16.13
C SER A 114 10.55 -16.24 17.42
N GLY A 115 9.87 -15.93 18.53
CA GLY A 115 10.48 -15.73 19.85
C GLY A 115 11.14 -14.35 20.07
N ASN A 116 11.40 -13.59 19.00
CA ASN A 116 12.12 -12.32 19.10
C ASN A 116 11.22 -11.07 19.13
N TRP A 117 9.92 -11.23 18.88
CA TRP A 117 8.98 -10.12 18.76
C TRP A 117 7.90 -10.10 19.84
N HIS A 118 7.64 -8.92 20.35
CA HIS A 118 6.43 -8.54 21.06
C HIS A 118 5.49 -7.82 20.09
N VAL A 119 4.29 -8.35 19.89
CA VAL A 119 3.34 -7.81 18.91
C VAL A 119 2.32 -6.90 19.59
N ILE A 120 2.34 -5.62 19.22
CA ILE A 120 1.27 -4.69 19.56
C ILE A 120 0.16 -4.89 18.53
N MET A 121 -0.87 -5.63 18.95
CA MET A 121 -2.06 -5.91 18.16
C MET A 121 -2.99 -4.70 18.18
N ALA A 122 -2.77 -3.76 17.26
CA ALA A 122 -3.54 -2.53 17.17
C ALA A 122 -4.90 -2.79 16.49
N CYS A 123 -5.96 -2.86 17.30
CA CYS A 123 -7.27 -3.35 16.88
C CYS A 123 -8.42 -2.48 17.43
N ARG A 124 -9.46 -2.29 16.62
CA ARG A 124 -10.67 -1.56 17.02
C ARG A 124 -11.46 -2.24 18.15
N ASN A 125 -11.52 -3.57 18.15
CA ASN A 125 -12.26 -4.33 19.15
C ASN A 125 -11.30 -5.16 20.02
N PHE A 126 -11.10 -4.69 21.25
CA PHE A 126 -10.19 -5.30 22.23
C PHE A 126 -10.54 -6.77 22.50
N LEU A 127 -11.80 -7.05 22.87
CA LEU A 127 -12.25 -8.41 23.22
C LEU A 127 -12.12 -9.39 22.05
N LYS A 128 -12.42 -8.94 20.83
CA LYS A 128 -12.25 -9.74 19.62
C LYS A 128 -10.77 -10.08 19.40
N ALA A 129 -9.86 -9.11 19.55
CA ALA A 129 -8.43 -9.30 19.36
C ALA A 129 -7.83 -10.25 20.41
N GLU A 130 -8.19 -10.07 21.69
CA GLU A 130 -7.79 -10.98 22.78
C GLU A 130 -8.25 -12.42 22.52
N LYS A 131 -9.52 -12.61 22.15
CA LYS A 131 -10.06 -13.93 21.81
C LYS A 131 -9.34 -14.54 20.60
N ALA A 132 -9.05 -13.74 19.58
CA ALA A 132 -8.35 -14.18 18.37
C ALA A 132 -6.92 -14.64 18.69
N ALA A 133 -6.16 -13.84 19.43
CA ALA A 133 -4.80 -14.19 19.85
C ALA A 133 -4.77 -15.50 20.65
N LYS A 134 -5.69 -15.66 21.61
CA LYS A 134 -5.83 -16.88 22.40
C LYS A 134 -6.20 -18.10 21.54
N SER A 135 -7.11 -17.90 20.57
CA SER A 135 -7.57 -19.01 19.71
C SER A 135 -6.49 -19.56 18.78
N VAL A 136 -5.50 -18.75 18.42
CA VAL A 136 -4.40 -19.17 17.55
C VAL A 136 -3.10 -19.50 18.32
N GLY A 137 -3.15 -19.46 19.65
CA GLY A 137 -2.09 -19.93 20.54
C GLY A 137 -0.96 -18.93 20.79
N ILE A 138 -1.17 -17.62 20.62
CA ILE A 138 -0.13 -16.62 20.91
C ILE A 138 0.06 -16.53 22.44
N PRO A 139 1.28 -16.73 22.99
CA PRO A 139 1.56 -16.56 24.42
C PRO A 139 1.26 -15.14 24.88
N LYS A 140 0.68 -14.96 26.08
CA LYS A 140 0.18 -13.66 26.54
C LYS A 140 1.29 -12.61 26.71
N GLU A 141 2.49 -13.07 27.04
CA GLU A 141 3.72 -12.31 27.16
C GLU A 141 4.24 -11.75 25.82
N ASN A 142 3.84 -12.34 24.69
CA ASN A 142 4.32 -11.98 23.37
C ASN A 142 3.38 -11.02 22.61
N TYR A 143 2.27 -10.58 23.22
CA TYR A 143 1.42 -9.57 22.61
C TYR A 143 0.77 -8.63 23.62
N THR A 144 0.49 -7.41 23.15
CA THR A 144 -0.38 -6.44 23.83
C THR A 144 -1.46 -6.02 22.86
N VAL A 145 -2.73 -6.17 23.23
CA VAL A 145 -3.84 -5.59 22.47
C VAL A 145 -3.99 -4.12 22.85
N MET A 146 -4.02 -3.24 21.85
CA MET A 146 -4.19 -1.81 22.06
C MET A 146 -5.25 -1.28 21.10
N HIS A 147 -6.13 -0.41 21.62
CA HIS A 147 -7.25 0.12 20.84
C HIS A 147 -6.76 1.04 19.72
N LEU A 148 -7.18 0.76 18.49
CA LEU A 148 -6.97 1.61 17.32
C LEU A 148 -8.16 1.48 16.37
N ASP A 149 -8.92 2.57 16.22
CA ASP A 149 -9.86 2.74 15.12
C ASP A 149 -9.28 3.70 14.08
N LEU A 150 -8.93 3.17 12.90
CA LEU A 150 -8.39 3.98 11.80
C LEU A 150 -9.44 4.88 11.13
N ALA A 151 -10.74 4.65 11.39
CA ALA A 151 -11.82 5.51 10.94
C ALA A 151 -12.02 6.75 11.84
N SER A 152 -11.11 7.00 12.79
CA SER A 152 -11.08 8.21 13.61
C SER A 152 -9.63 8.65 13.80
N LEU A 153 -9.30 9.84 13.30
CA LEU A 153 -7.96 10.42 13.45
C LEU A 153 -7.66 10.74 14.91
N GLU A 154 -8.68 11.03 15.73
CA GLU A 154 -8.54 11.15 17.17
C GLU A 154 -8.15 9.80 17.82
N SER A 155 -8.81 8.71 17.43
CA SER A 155 -8.40 7.37 17.90
C SER A 155 -6.96 7.02 17.49
N VAL A 156 -6.48 7.49 16.33
CA VAL A 156 -5.08 7.29 15.91
C VAL A 156 -4.12 8.02 16.85
N ARG A 157 -4.41 9.27 17.21
CA ARG A 157 -3.59 10.04 18.17
C ARG A 157 -3.57 9.39 19.54
N GLN A 158 -4.73 8.98 20.04
CA GLN A 158 -4.84 8.28 21.31
C GLN A 158 -4.06 6.95 21.32
N PHE A 159 -4.09 6.19 20.23
CA PHE A 159 -3.26 5.00 20.09
C PHE A 159 -1.77 5.32 20.21
N VAL A 160 -1.29 6.35 19.51
CA VAL A 160 0.12 6.78 19.57
C VAL A 160 0.51 7.18 21.00
N ASP A 161 -0.33 7.95 21.69
CA ASP A 161 -0.05 8.34 23.07
C ASP A 161 -0.06 7.14 24.03
N ASN A 162 -1.00 6.20 23.85
CA ASN A 162 -1.05 4.96 24.61
C ASN A 162 0.21 4.10 24.35
N PHE A 163 0.67 4.03 23.10
CA PHE A 163 1.89 3.32 22.72
C PHE A 163 3.11 3.94 23.39
N ARG A 164 3.27 5.27 23.30
CA ARG A 164 4.37 5.99 23.97
C ARG A 164 4.36 5.81 25.49
N ARG A 165 3.17 5.88 26.11
CA ARG A 165 2.99 5.63 27.55
C ARG A 165 3.34 4.19 27.97
N SER A 166 3.36 3.23 27.05
CA SER A 166 3.84 1.87 27.35
C SER A 166 5.35 1.78 27.55
N GLY A 167 6.12 2.81 27.16
CA GLY A 167 7.58 2.85 27.29
C GLY A 167 8.32 1.89 26.35
N ARG A 168 7.63 1.26 25.39
CA ARG A 168 8.21 0.31 24.44
C ARG A 168 8.79 1.07 23.24
N PRO A 169 10.05 0.80 22.81
CA PRO A 169 10.58 1.32 21.55
C PRO A 169 9.84 0.71 20.36
N LEU A 170 9.67 1.45 19.26
CA LEU A 170 9.05 0.93 18.05
C LEU A 170 10.10 0.48 17.03
N ASP A 171 10.14 -0.80 16.71
CA ASP A 171 11.14 -1.35 15.78
C ASP A 171 10.57 -1.53 14.37
N VAL A 172 9.32 -1.97 14.29
CA VAL A 172 8.62 -2.18 13.01
C VAL A 172 7.16 -1.74 13.12
N LEU A 173 6.67 -1.07 12.07
CA LEU A 173 5.25 -0.75 11.89
C LEU A 173 4.69 -1.48 10.66
N VAL A 174 3.64 -2.27 10.86
CA VAL A 174 2.90 -2.97 9.80
C VAL A 174 1.49 -2.40 9.70
N CYS A 175 1.27 -1.58 8.67
CA CYS A 175 -0.01 -1.02 8.29
C CYS A 175 -0.79 -2.03 7.42
N ASN A 176 -1.50 -2.95 8.08
CA ASN A 176 -2.21 -4.07 7.44
C ASN A 176 -3.73 -3.85 7.33
N ALA A 177 -4.35 -3.19 8.31
CA ALA A 177 -5.81 -3.08 8.40
C ALA A 177 -6.45 -2.56 7.09
N ALA A 178 -7.57 -3.14 6.70
CA ALA A 178 -8.34 -2.61 5.60
C ALA A 178 -9.82 -2.96 5.77
N ILE A 179 -10.66 -2.11 5.20
CA ILE A 179 -12.06 -2.39 4.91
C ILE A 179 -12.27 -2.36 3.40
N TYR A 180 -13.30 -3.05 2.95
CA TYR A 180 -13.67 -3.12 1.55
C TYR A 180 -15.18 -3.32 1.44
N GLN A 181 -15.86 -2.35 0.81
CA GLN A 181 -17.32 -2.32 0.70
C GLN A 181 -17.77 -2.24 -0.78
N PRO A 182 -17.49 -3.26 -1.61
CA PRO A 182 -17.71 -3.20 -3.05
C PRO A 182 -19.17 -3.12 -3.48
N THR A 183 -20.10 -3.48 -2.59
CA THR A 183 -21.54 -3.50 -2.88
C THR A 183 -22.28 -2.33 -2.23
N ALA A 184 -21.56 -1.42 -1.56
CA ALA A 184 -22.14 -0.20 -1.01
C ALA A 184 -22.68 0.66 -2.17
N LYS A 185 -23.96 1.03 -2.06
CA LYS A 185 -24.62 1.93 -3.02
C LYS A 185 -24.41 3.40 -2.68
N GLU A 186 -24.25 3.68 -1.40
CA GLU A 186 -24.08 5.03 -0.85
C GLU A 186 -22.79 5.07 -0.02
N PRO A 187 -22.08 6.22 -0.01
CA PRO A 187 -20.87 6.37 0.79
C PRO A 187 -21.20 6.34 2.29
N SER A 188 -20.29 5.75 3.05
CA SER A 188 -20.22 5.90 4.50
C SER A 188 -19.03 6.79 4.84
N PHE A 189 -19.04 7.43 6.01
CA PHE A 189 -18.04 8.44 6.36
C PHE A 189 -17.36 8.16 7.70
N THR A 190 -16.10 8.56 7.83
CA THR A 190 -15.36 8.61 9.11
C THR A 190 -15.92 9.72 10.01
N ALA A 191 -15.44 9.78 11.26
CA ALA A 191 -15.82 10.85 12.19
C ALA A 191 -15.46 12.25 11.66
N GLU A 192 -14.36 12.34 10.91
CA GLU A 192 -13.89 13.57 10.26
C GLU A 192 -14.59 13.85 8.92
N GLY A 193 -15.45 12.92 8.47
CA GLY A 193 -16.30 13.03 7.28
C GLY A 193 -15.69 12.48 5.99
N PHE A 194 -14.52 11.80 6.03
CA PHE A 194 -13.93 11.22 4.81
C PHE A 194 -14.67 9.95 4.41
N GLU A 195 -14.73 9.62 3.12
CA GLU A 195 -15.27 8.31 2.71
C GLU A 195 -14.56 7.18 3.46
N LEU A 196 -15.33 6.22 3.96
CA LEU A 196 -14.90 5.29 5.00
C LEU A 196 -13.70 4.44 4.57
N SER A 197 -13.64 3.96 3.32
CA SER A 197 -12.54 3.15 2.80
C SER A 197 -11.26 3.96 2.67
N VAL A 198 -11.31 5.15 2.08
CA VAL A 198 -10.18 6.08 1.97
C VAL A 198 -9.72 6.53 3.36
N GLY A 199 -10.65 6.94 4.21
CA GLY A 199 -10.38 7.37 5.58
C GLY A 199 -9.70 6.27 6.41
N THR A 200 -10.23 5.05 6.38
CA THR A 200 -9.70 3.93 7.17
C THR A 200 -8.41 3.37 6.59
N ASN A 201 -8.39 3.05 5.29
CA ASN A 201 -7.30 2.29 4.68
C ASN A 201 -6.07 3.15 4.41
N HIS A 202 -6.28 4.45 4.14
CA HIS A 202 -5.23 5.38 3.76
C HIS A 202 -5.02 6.49 4.80
N LEU A 203 -6.00 7.38 5.04
CA LEU A 203 -5.75 8.58 5.86
C LEU A 203 -5.39 8.25 7.32
N GLY A 204 -6.08 7.29 7.93
CA GLY A 204 -5.77 6.81 9.28
C GLY A 204 -4.36 6.21 9.35
N HIS A 205 -3.97 5.41 8.36
CA HIS A 205 -2.62 4.84 8.28
C HIS A 205 -1.56 5.89 7.98
N PHE A 206 -1.84 6.86 7.12
CA PHE A 206 -0.93 7.95 6.81
C PHE A 206 -0.64 8.76 8.07
N LEU A 207 -1.67 9.12 8.85
CA LEU A 207 -1.49 9.81 10.13
C LEU A 207 -0.69 8.95 11.12
N LEU A 208 -1.05 7.67 11.27
CA LEU A 208 -0.34 6.74 12.16
C LEU A 208 1.15 6.65 11.80
N ALA A 209 1.46 6.42 10.53
CA ALA A 209 2.81 6.32 10.00
C ALA A 209 3.61 7.61 10.17
N ARG A 210 2.98 8.77 9.98
CA ARG A 210 3.61 10.08 10.22
C ARG A 210 3.94 10.30 11.69
N LEU A 211 3.00 10.00 12.59
CA LEU A 211 3.18 10.22 14.02
C LEU A 211 4.22 9.27 14.63
N LEU A 212 4.24 8.01 14.21
CA LEU A 212 5.17 6.99 14.69
C LEU A 212 6.53 6.99 13.99
N LEU A 213 6.76 7.89 13.04
CA LEU A 213 8.05 8.01 12.37
C LEU A 213 9.15 8.38 13.38
N ASP A 214 8.87 9.29 14.30
CA ASP A 214 9.85 9.70 15.32
C ASP A 214 10.14 8.57 16.32
N ASP A 215 9.14 7.75 16.63
CA ASP A 215 9.29 6.55 17.48
C ASP A 215 10.18 5.49 16.79
N LEU A 216 10.02 5.31 15.47
CA LEU A 216 10.93 4.47 14.67
C LEU A 216 12.34 5.05 14.65
N LYS A 217 12.51 6.37 14.44
CA LYS A 217 13.84 7.01 14.41
C LYS A 217 14.62 6.75 15.70
N GLN A 218 13.94 6.78 16.84
CA GLN A 218 14.52 6.58 18.17
C GLN A 218 14.89 5.12 18.50
N SER A 219 14.39 4.15 17.73
CA SER A 219 14.74 2.75 17.94
C SER A 219 16.20 2.45 17.59
N ASP A 220 16.83 1.64 18.45
CA ASP A 220 18.16 1.06 18.29
C ASP A 220 18.16 -0.22 17.43
N TYR A 221 17.01 -0.66 16.91
CA TYR A 221 16.92 -1.82 16.02
C TYR A 221 17.62 -1.52 14.70
N PRO A 222 18.56 -2.37 14.22
CA PRO A 222 19.34 -2.10 13.02
C PRO A 222 18.52 -2.14 11.73
N MET A 223 17.38 -2.83 11.72
CA MET A 223 16.57 -3.06 10.51
C MET A 223 15.16 -2.48 10.65
N LYS A 224 15.06 -1.21 11.05
CA LYS A 224 13.77 -0.50 11.19
C LYS A 224 12.98 -0.54 9.89
N ARG A 225 11.71 -0.95 9.98
CA ARG A 225 10.81 -1.09 8.82
C ARG A 225 9.46 -0.45 9.06
N LEU A 226 8.96 0.24 8.05
CA LEU A 226 7.57 0.64 7.96
C LEU A 226 6.99 0.01 6.69
N ILE A 227 6.11 -0.96 6.89
CA ILE A 227 5.50 -1.77 5.84
C ILE A 227 4.02 -1.45 5.74
N ILE A 228 3.53 -1.20 4.52
CA ILE A 228 2.08 -1.11 4.26
C ILE A 228 1.63 -2.27 3.37
N VAL A 229 0.48 -2.85 3.70
CA VAL A 229 -0.12 -3.89 2.85
C VAL A 229 -0.81 -3.22 1.66
N GLY A 230 -0.17 -3.35 0.50
CA GLY A 230 -0.64 -2.86 -0.79
C GLY A 230 -1.67 -3.79 -1.43
N SER A 231 -1.92 -3.58 -2.72
CA SER A 231 -2.77 -4.47 -3.52
C SER A 231 -2.38 -4.39 -4.99
N ILE A 232 -2.40 -5.54 -5.67
CA ILE A 232 -2.27 -5.56 -7.14
C ILE A 232 -3.43 -4.83 -7.83
N THR A 233 -4.59 -4.71 -7.18
CA THR A 233 -5.78 -4.06 -7.75
C THR A 233 -5.63 -2.55 -7.95
N GLY A 234 -4.63 -1.92 -7.33
CA GLY A 234 -4.28 -0.52 -7.58
C GLY A 234 -3.30 -0.34 -8.74
N ASN A 235 -2.68 -1.42 -9.23
CA ASN A 235 -1.66 -1.35 -10.26
C ASN A 235 -2.22 -1.76 -11.63
N THR A 236 -2.31 -0.79 -12.54
CA THR A 236 -2.80 -0.97 -13.92
C THR A 236 -1.90 -1.86 -14.78
N ASN A 237 -0.69 -2.19 -14.33
CA ASN A 237 0.19 -3.15 -15.02
C ASN A 237 -0.12 -4.61 -14.66
N THR A 238 -1.16 -4.86 -13.85
CA THR A 238 -1.60 -6.20 -13.47
C THR A 238 -2.98 -6.51 -14.06
N LEU A 239 -3.29 -7.80 -14.25
CA LEU A 239 -4.62 -8.23 -14.67
C LEU A 239 -5.71 -7.76 -13.69
N ALA A 240 -5.44 -7.87 -12.37
CA ALA A 240 -6.39 -7.50 -11.34
C ALA A 240 -6.66 -5.98 -11.28
N GLY A 241 -5.65 -5.14 -11.54
CA GLY A 241 -5.82 -3.69 -11.62
C GLY A 241 -6.57 -3.22 -12.87
N ASN A 242 -6.68 -4.06 -13.90
CA ASN A 242 -7.47 -3.77 -15.09
C ASN A 242 -8.94 -4.19 -15.00
N VAL A 243 -9.34 -4.93 -13.98
CA VAL A 243 -10.75 -5.28 -13.74
C VAL A 243 -11.50 -4.02 -13.29
N PRO A 244 -12.56 -3.58 -13.99
CA PRO A 244 -13.36 -2.43 -13.58
C PRO A 244 -14.04 -2.62 -12.21
N PRO A 245 -14.32 -1.54 -11.47
CA PRO A 245 -13.87 -0.16 -11.72
C PRO A 245 -12.36 -0.02 -11.49
N LYS A 246 -11.65 0.81 -12.26
CA LYS A 246 -10.18 0.98 -12.11
C LYS A 246 -9.87 2.06 -11.08
N ALA A 247 -8.74 1.92 -10.38
CA ALA A 247 -8.22 3.01 -9.56
C ALA A 247 -7.93 4.23 -10.44
N ASN A 248 -8.35 5.40 -9.99
CA ASN A 248 -8.05 6.67 -10.62
C ASN A 248 -8.16 7.78 -9.59
N LEU A 249 -7.03 8.42 -9.28
CA LEU A 249 -6.96 9.52 -8.32
C LEU A 249 -7.25 10.89 -8.95
N GLY A 250 -7.33 10.96 -10.28
CA GLY A 250 -7.54 12.22 -11.01
C GLY A 250 -6.49 13.27 -10.65
N ASP A 251 -6.94 14.51 -10.49
CA ASP A 251 -6.17 15.66 -10.01
C ASP A 251 -6.31 15.86 -8.49
N LEU A 252 -6.77 14.84 -7.76
CA LEU A 252 -7.00 14.87 -6.33
C LEU A 252 -8.03 15.92 -5.88
N ARG A 253 -8.87 16.47 -6.78
CA ARG A 253 -9.80 17.55 -6.44
C ARG A 253 -10.77 17.19 -5.31
N GLY A 254 -11.19 15.92 -5.22
CA GLY A 254 -12.10 15.47 -4.17
C GLY A 254 -11.41 15.46 -2.80
N LEU A 255 -10.13 15.08 -2.76
CA LEU A 255 -9.32 15.19 -1.55
C LEU A 255 -9.00 16.67 -1.20
N ALA A 256 -8.73 17.51 -2.21
CA ALA A 256 -8.38 18.92 -2.02
C ALA A 256 -9.56 19.80 -1.63
N GLY A 257 -10.77 19.50 -2.14
CA GLY A 257 -12.00 20.25 -1.87
C GLY A 257 -12.46 20.18 -0.41
N GLY A 258 -11.89 19.26 0.38
CA GLY A 258 -12.32 19.02 1.74
C GLY A 258 -13.79 18.56 1.81
N LEU A 259 -14.31 18.45 3.03
CA LEU A 259 -15.61 17.84 3.29
C LEU A 259 -16.74 18.83 3.55
N ASN A 260 -16.40 20.09 3.82
CA ASN A 260 -17.35 21.14 4.19
C ASN A 260 -17.51 22.22 3.09
N GLY A 261 -16.98 21.97 1.89
CA GLY A 261 -17.05 22.89 0.76
C GLY A 261 -18.19 22.57 -0.21
N VAL A 262 -18.71 23.59 -0.89
CA VAL A 262 -19.50 23.39 -2.12
C VAL A 262 -18.61 22.68 -3.13
N GLY A 263 -18.93 21.43 -3.49
CA GLY A 263 -18.09 20.59 -4.35
C GLY A 263 -17.31 19.47 -3.64
N SER A 264 -17.60 19.18 -2.36
CA SER A 264 -17.07 17.99 -1.67
C SER A 264 -17.48 16.71 -2.39
N SER A 265 -16.56 15.77 -2.57
CA SER A 265 -16.81 14.47 -3.20
C SER A 265 -16.40 13.32 -2.27
N PRO A 266 -17.15 12.20 -2.27
CA PRO A 266 -16.74 10.98 -1.56
C PRO A 266 -15.51 10.30 -2.20
N MET A 267 -15.18 10.64 -3.45
CA MET A 267 -14.06 10.03 -4.18
C MET A 267 -12.87 10.97 -4.27
N ILE A 268 -11.66 10.41 -4.29
CA ILE A 268 -10.41 11.20 -4.34
C ILE A 268 -10.33 12.07 -5.60
N ASP A 269 -10.81 11.56 -6.73
CA ASP A 269 -10.81 12.24 -8.02
C ASP A 269 -11.96 13.23 -8.22
N GLY A 270 -12.86 13.36 -7.24
CA GLY A 270 -14.04 14.22 -7.36
C GLY A 270 -15.24 13.58 -8.06
N GLY A 271 -15.17 12.30 -8.45
CA GLY A 271 -16.25 11.60 -9.15
C GLY A 271 -17.40 11.12 -8.25
N GLU A 272 -18.34 10.41 -8.88
CA GLU A 272 -19.43 9.70 -8.20
C GLU A 272 -18.91 8.52 -7.36
N PHE A 273 -19.60 8.22 -6.26
CA PHE A 273 -19.20 7.15 -5.36
C PHE A 273 -19.24 5.76 -6.02
N ASP A 274 -18.17 5.00 -5.83
CA ASP A 274 -18.11 3.57 -6.10
C ASP A 274 -17.24 2.91 -5.03
N GLY A 275 -17.83 2.05 -4.20
CA GLY A 275 -17.13 1.42 -3.07
C GLY A 275 -15.98 0.49 -3.48
N ALA A 276 -16.05 -0.12 -4.67
CA ALA A 276 -14.96 -0.94 -5.18
C ALA A 276 -13.80 -0.08 -5.69
N LYS A 277 -14.12 1.05 -6.36
CA LYS A 277 -13.14 2.06 -6.77
C LYS A 277 -12.48 2.71 -5.55
N ALA A 278 -13.25 3.10 -4.53
CA ALA A 278 -12.74 3.75 -3.32
C ALA A 278 -11.68 2.90 -2.61
N TYR A 279 -11.92 1.59 -2.50
CA TYR A 279 -10.91 0.65 -2.00
C TYR A 279 -9.65 0.65 -2.87
N LYS A 280 -9.78 0.54 -4.20
CA LYS A 280 -8.63 0.51 -5.10
C LYS A 280 -7.83 1.81 -5.03
N ASP A 281 -8.50 2.96 -5.03
CA ASP A 281 -7.91 4.28 -4.85
C ASP A 281 -7.14 4.36 -3.52
N SER A 282 -7.72 3.88 -2.42
CA SER A 282 -7.04 3.84 -1.12
C SER A 282 -5.76 2.99 -1.13
N LYS A 283 -5.76 1.88 -1.89
CA LYS A 283 -4.58 1.01 -2.01
C LYS A 283 -3.50 1.62 -2.90
N VAL A 284 -3.87 2.37 -3.95
CA VAL A 284 -2.91 3.18 -4.71
C VAL A 284 -2.26 4.21 -3.80
N CYS A 285 -3.06 4.94 -3.01
CA CYS A 285 -2.53 5.93 -2.07
C CYS A 285 -1.54 5.32 -1.07
N ASN A 286 -1.80 4.11 -0.58
CA ASN A 286 -0.86 3.39 0.28
C ASN A 286 0.48 3.10 -0.41
N MET A 287 0.44 2.66 -1.67
CA MET A 287 1.65 2.39 -2.45
C MET A 287 2.46 3.68 -2.70
N LEU A 288 1.78 4.75 -3.10
CA LEU A 288 2.39 6.08 -3.27
C LEU A 288 2.99 6.60 -1.95
N THR A 289 2.32 6.37 -0.82
CA THR A 289 2.81 6.79 0.50
C THR A 289 4.16 6.15 0.82
N MET A 290 4.37 4.87 0.51
CA MET A 290 5.67 4.23 0.77
C MET A 290 6.77 4.77 -0.15
N GLN A 291 6.44 5.06 -1.42
CA GLN A 291 7.38 5.69 -2.34
C GLN A 291 7.81 7.07 -1.82
N GLU A 292 6.85 7.90 -1.41
CA GLU A 292 7.11 9.22 -0.84
C GLU A 292 7.88 9.16 0.48
N PHE A 293 7.53 8.22 1.37
CA PHE A 293 8.26 8.07 2.64
C PHE A 293 9.69 7.62 2.40
N HIS A 294 9.93 6.69 1.47
CA HIS A 294 11.26 6.27 1.08
C HIS A 294 12.07 7.47 0.56
N GLN A 295 11.54 8.20 -0.43
CA GLN A 295 12.23 9.35 -1.02
C GLN A 295 12.55 10.44 0.00
N ARG A 296 11.63 10.70 0.95
CA ARG A 296 11.77 11.81 1.91
C ARG A 296 12.63 11.48 3.13
N TYR A 297 12.60 10.22 3.60
CA TYR A 297 13.12 9.88 4.93
C TYR A 297 14.17 8.77 4.94
N HIS A 298 14.31 7.96 3.89
CA HIS A 298 15.20 6.80 3.93
C HIS A 298 16.67 7.19 4.19
N GLU A 299 17.20 8.11 3.40
CA GLU A 299 18.60 8.55 3.48
C GLU A 299 18.96 9.12 4.87
N GLU A 300 18.05 9.89 5.48
CA GLU A 300 18.28 10.50 6.80
C GLU A 300 18.15 9.48 7.94
N THR A 301 17.21 8.54 7.84
CA THR A 301 16.77 7.73 8.98
C THR A 301 17.26 6.28 8.96
N GLY A 302 17.67 5.78 7.80
CA GLY A 302 17.95 4.37 7.55
C GLY A 302 16.70 3.46 7.62
N ILE A 303 15.50 4.01 7.83
CA ILE A 303 14.26 3.22 7.90
C ILE A 303 13.92 2.71 6.50
N THR A 304 13.61 1.43 6.39
CA THR A 304 13.11 0.84 5.16
C THR A 304 11.60 1.05 5.05
N PHE A 305 11.15 1.69 3.97
CA PHE A 305 9.74 1.89 3.65
C PHE A 305 9.35 1.03 2.46
N ALA A 306 8.35 0.16 2.62
CA ALA A 306 7.97 -0.74 1.54
C ALA A 306 6.46 -1.07 1.55
N SER A 307 5.91 -1.30 0.36
CA SER A 307 4.58 -1.87 0.21
C SER A 307 4.68 -3.36 -0.14
N LEU A 308 3.88 -4.20 0.49
CA LEU A 308 3.89 -5.65 0.26
C LEU A 308 2.52 -6.15 -0.22
N TYR A 309 2.53 -7.05 -1.21
CA TYR A 309 1.38 -7.86 -1.60
C TYR A 309 1.70 -9.33 -1.28
N PRO A 310 1.05 -9.93 -0.27
CA PRO A 310 1.43 -11.27 0.19
C PRO A 310 0.86 -12.41 -0.68
N GLY A 311 0.02 -12.07 -1.66
CA GLY A 311 -0.77 -13.00 -2.46
C GLY A 311 -2.27 -12.79 -2.27
N CYS A 312 -3.08 -13.52 -3.02
CA CYS A 312 -4.54 -13.40 -2.88
C CYS A 312 -5.06 -14.35 -1.80
N ILE A 313 -5.62 -13.74 -0.75
CA ILE A 313 -6.12 -14.45 0.42
C ILE A 313 -7.65 -14.50 0.37
N ALA A 314 -8.16 -15.38 -0.48
CA ALA A 314 -9.59 -15.47 -0.80
C ALA A 314 -10.48 -15.91 0.39
N THR A 315 -9.89 -16.44 1.47
CA THR A 315 -10.61 -16.91 2.67
C THR A 315 -10.89 -15.81 3.70
N THR A 316 -10.26 -14.64 3.55
CA THR A 316 -10.38 -13.57 4.55
C THR A 316 -11.77 -12.93 4.54
N GLY A 317 -12.15 -12.38 5.69
CA GLY A 317 -13.37 -11.57 5.82
C GLY A 317 -13.38 -10.29 4.97
N LEU A 318 -12.28 -9.93 4.29
CA LEU A 318 -12.21 -8.73 3.45
C LEU A 318 -13.14 -8.84 2.23
N PHE A 319 -13.24 -10.02 1.62
CA PHE A 319 -14.09 -10.26 0.44
C PHE A 319 -15.52 -10.68 0.80
N ARG A 320 -15.94 -10.44 2.05
CA ARG A 320 -17.22 -10.94 2.56
C ARG A 320 -18.46 -10.28 1.95
N GLU A 321 -18.28 -9.22 1.17
CA GLU A 321 -19.38 -8.51 0.54
C GLU A 321 -19.49 -8.82 -0.96
N HIS A 322 -18.60 -9.66 -1.50
CA HIS A 322 -18.78 -10.18 -2.85
C HIS A 322 -20.00 -11.10 -2.95
N VAL A 323 -20.62 -11.05 -4.13
CA VAL A 323 -21.77 -11.87 -4.54
C VAL A 323 -21.51 -13.35 -4.18
N PRO A 324 -22.47 -14.09 -3.60
CA PRO A 324 -22.27 -15.48 -3.16
C PRO A 324 -21.69 -16.41 -4.25
N LEU A 325 -22.09 -16.20 -5.51
CA LEU A 325 -21.57 -16.96 -6.65
C LEU A 325 -20.08 -16.68 -6.91
N PHE A 326 -19.64 -15.42 -6.74
CA PHE A 326 -18.23 -15.06 -6.84
C PHE A 326 -17.43 -15.71 -5.71
N ARG A 327 -17.94 -15.73 -4.47
CA ARG A 327 -17.26 -16.41 -3.35
C ARG A 327 -17.10 -17.92 -3.55
N LEU A 328 -18.03 -18.56 -4.26
CA LEU A 328 -17.95 -19.99 -4.55
C LEU A 328 -16.91 -20.29 -5.66
N LEU A 329 -16.89 -19.47 -6.71
CA LEU A 329 -16.06 -19.72 -7.90
C LEU A 329 -14.65 -19.09 -7.83
N PHE A 330 -14.50 -17.98 -7.10
CA PHE A 330 -13.28 -17.20 -7.07
C PHE A 330 -12.11 -17.88 -6.37
N PRO A 331 -12.26 -18.58 -5.22
CA PRO A 331 -11.13 -19.30 -4.62
C PRO A 331 -10.60 -20.45 -5.51
N PRO A 332 -11.45 -21.32 -6.10
CA PRO A 332 -10.99 -22.30 -7.08
C PRO A 332 -10.37 -21.67 -8.32
N PHE A 333 -10.99 -20.61 -8.87
CA PHE A 333 -10.43 -19.86 -10.00
C PHE A 333 -9.03 -19.31 -9.66
N GLN A 334 -8.87 -18.74 -8.47
CA GLN A 334 -7.57 -18.20 -8.09
C GLN A 334 -6.52 -19.27 -7.84
N LYS A 335 -6.91 -20.37 -7.20
CA LYS A 335 -6.03 -21.50 -6.88
C LYS A 335 -5.58 -22.24 -8.14
N TYR A 336 -6.50 -22.54 -9.05
CA TYR A 336 -6.24 -23.40 -10.20
C TYR A 336 -5.93 -22.63 -11.49
N ILE A 337 -6.47 -21.42 -11.67
CA ILE A 337 -6.29 -20.64 -12.91
C ILE A 337 -5.25 -19.54 -12.70
N THR A 338 -5.43 -18.64 -11.74
CA THR A 338 -4.46 -17.53 -11.56
C THR A 338 -3.18 -17.94 -10.83
N LYS A 339 -3.19 -19.12 -10.16
CA LYS A 339 -2.14 -19.60 -9.25
C LYS A 339 -1.73 -18.59 -8.16
N GLY A 340 -2.53 -17.56 -7.92
CA GLY A 340 -2.23 -16.45 -7.00
C GLY A 340 -2.76 -16.64 -5.59
N TYR A 341 -3.44 -17.77 -5.32
CA TYR A 341 -4.01 -18.07 -4.00
C TYR A 341 -2.91 -18.37 -2.98
N VAL A 342 -3.05 -17.79 -1.80
CA VAL A 342 -2.18 -18.03 -0.64
C VAL A 342 -3.05 -18.19 0.60
N SER A 343 -2.73 -19.15 1.47
CA SER A 343 -3.43 -19.29 2.76
C SER A 343 -3.14 -18.11 3.67
N GLU A 344 -4.01 -17.85 4.65
CA GLU A 344 -3.77 -16.81 5.65
C GLU A 344 -2.45 -17.03 6.40
N GLU A 345 -2.14 -18.28 6.75
CA GLU A 345 -0.89 -18.64 7.43
C GLU A 345 0.35 -18.33 6.59
N GLU A 346 0.37 -18.76 5.33
CA GLU A 346 1.49 -18.52 4.42
C GLU A 346 1.65 -17.03 4.12
N ALA A 347 0.55 -16.31 3.90
CA ALA A 347 0.57 -14.87 3.72
C ALA A 347 1.07 -14.13 4.98
N GLY A 348 0.69 -14.64 6.16
CA GLY A 348 1.15 -14.16 7.45
C GLY A 348 2.67 -14.31 7.63
N LYS A 349 3.20 -15.49 7.29
CA LYS A 349 4.66 -15.76 7.29
C LYS A 349 5.42 -14.86 6.32
N ARG A 350 4.89 -14.65 5.12
CA ARG A 350 5.51 -13.73 4.12
C ARG A 350 5.60 -12.30 4.63
N LEU A 351 4.57 -11.81 5.30
CA LEU A 351 4.56 -10.46 5.86
C LEU A 351 5.42 -10.34 7.15
N ALA A 352 5.70 -11.45 7.82
CA ALA A 352 6.54 -11.48 9.03
C ALA A 352 8.06 -11.51 8.76
N GLN A 353 8.49 -11.87 7.56
CA GLN A 353 9.90 -11.89 7.12
C GLN A 353 10.47 -10.48 6.88
#